data_AF-A0AA86NDA2-F1
#
_entry.id   AF-A0AA86NDA2-F1
#
_cell.length_a   1.000
_cell.length_b   1.000
_cell.length_c   1.000
_cell.angle_alpha   90.00
_cell.angle_beta   90.00
_cell.angle_gamma   90.00
#
_symmetry.space_group_name_H-M   'P 1'
#
loop_
_entity.id
_entity.type
_entity.pdbx_description
1 polymer ?
#
loop_
_entity_poly.entity_id
_entity_poly.type
_entity_poly.pdbx_seq_one_letter_code
_entity_poly.pdbx_strand_id
1 'polypeptide(L)'
;MHTNQRWTDAENHEFRRLFSRYPRDFMLIAERMDKSYSQVRSHYYNIEKRERVMKATLHMTVAKQSVNQDQFSHNQLMKSEPPTYSLIVFEQIY
;
A
#
# COMPACT_ATOMS: atom_id res chain seq x y z
N MET A 1 21.86 -31.65 14.77
CA MET A 1 21.83 -30.19 14.95
C MET A 1 20.37 -29.75 14.94
N HIS A 2 19.76 -29.54 16.11
CA HIS A 2 18.39 -29.02 16.18
C HIS A 2 18.43 -27.50 16.01
N THR A 3 18.20 -27.00 14.80
CA THR A 3 18.19 -25.56 14.51
C THR A 3 16.89 -24.94 15.06
N ASN A 4 17.02 -23.95 15.93
CA ASN A 4 15.88 -23.26 16.55
C ASN A 4 14.94 -22.68 15.47
N GLN A 5 13.65 -23.05 15.48
CA GLN A 5 12.70 -22.62 14.47
C GLN A 5 12.20 -21.19 14.64
N ARG A 6 12.25 -20.63 15.86
CA ARG A 6 11.72 -19.29 16.13
C ARG A 6 12.76 -18.24 15.74
N TRP A 7 12.31 -17.18 15.07
CA TRP A 7 13.13 -16.01 14.75
C TRP A 7 12.90 -14.94 15.82
N THR A 8 13.96 -14.60 16.53
CA THR A 8 14.01 -13.52 17.53
C THR A 8 14.31 -12.18 16.86
N ASP A 9 14.04 -11.08 17.56
CA ASP A 9 14.33 -9.74 17.04
C ASP A 9 15.83 -9.50 16.81
N ALA A 10 16.68 -10.08 17.67
CA ALA A 10 18.13 -10.06 17.49
C ALA A 10 18.55 -10.80 16.20
N GLU A 11 18.01 -11.99 15.96
CA GLU A 11 18.28 -12.75 14.72
C GLU A 11 17.75 -12.02 13.49
N ASN A 12 16.59 -11.36 13.57
CA ASN A 12 16.05 -10.55 12.48
C ASN A 12 16.96 -9.35 12.16
N HIS A 13 17.50 -8.70 13.20
CA HIS A 13 18.43 -7.59 13.02
C HIS A 13 19.72 -8.06 12.37
N GLU A 14 20.26 -9.18 12.86
CA GLU A 14 21.49 -9.78 12.33
C GLU A 14 21.31 -10.25 10.88
N PHE A 15 20.18 -10.88 10.55
CA PHE A 15 19.84 -11.25 9.18
C PHE A 15 19.83 -10.03 8.25
N ARG A 16 19.20 -8.91 8.66
CA ARG A 16 19.19 -7.68 7.86
C ARG A 16 20.59 -7.10 7.66
N ARG A 17 21.41 -7.11 8.71
CA ARG A 17 22.81 -6.66 8.66
C ARG A 17 23.64 -7.50 7.69
N LEU A 18 23.53 -8.83 7.77
CA LEU A 18 24.23 -9.75 6.88
C LEU A 18 23.71 -9.66 5.44
N PHE A 19 22.39 -9.56 5.25
CA PHE A 19 21.78 -9.43 3.94
C PHE A 19 22.17 -8.13 3.23
N SER A 20 22.35 -7.03 3.98
CA SER A 20 22.87 -5.76 3.43
C SER A 20 24.31 -5.87 2.93
N ARG A 21 25.12 -6.79 3.49
CA ARG A 21 26.53 -6.98 3.13
C ARG A 21 26.71 -8.06 2.07
N TYR A 22 25.90 -9.09 2.11
CA TYR A 22 25.95 -10.27 1.24
C TYR A 22 24.56 -10.53 0.65
N PRO A 23 24.12 -9.75 -0.35
CA PRO A 23 22.79 -9.88 -0.90
C PRO A 23 22.63 -11.23 -1.59
N ARG A 24 21.55 -11.96 -1.26
CA ARG A 24 21.16 -13.26 -1.85
C ARG A 24 22.15 -14.42 -1.65
N ASP A 25 23.22 -14.24 -0.88
CA ASP A 25 24.09 -15.35 -0.49
C ASP A 25 23.57 -16.03 0.79
N PHE A 26 22.51 -16.83 0.63
CA PHE A 26 21.84 -17.47 1.75
C PHE A 26 22.67 -18.56 2.41
N MET A 27 23.65 -19.14 1.70
CA MET A 27 24.55 -20.14 2.29
C MET A 27 25.50 -19.47 3.28
N LEU A 28 26.12 -18.36 2.88
CA LEU A 28 27.02 -17.60 3.76
C LEU A 28 26.27 -17.01 4.96
N ILE A 29 25.03 -16.55 4.76
CA ILE A 29 24.19 -16.05 5.86
C ILE A 29 23.83 -17.18 6.82
N ALA A 30 23.46 -18.36 6.30
CA ALA A 30 23.15 -19.54 7.11
C ALA A 30 24.37 -20.09 7.86
N GLU A 31 25.58 -19.94 7.32
CA GLU A 31 26.81 -20.32 8.03
C GLU A 31 27.12 -19.37 9.20
N ARG A 32 26.83 -18.08 9.03
CA ARG A 32 27.08 -17.05 10.05
C ARG A 32 25.99 -16.99 11.13
N MET A 33 24.85 -17.62 10.89
CA MET A 33 23.72 -17.67 11.82
C MET A 33 23.53 -19.10 12.31
N ASP A 34 22.94 -19.30 13.49
CA ASP A 34 22.54 -20.65 13.94
C ASP A 34 21.22 -21.09 13.28
N LYS A 35 21.12 -20.97 11.95
CA LYS A 35 19.93 -21.27 11.15
C LYS A 35 20.31 -22.09 9.92
N SER A 36 19.48 -23.05 9.55
CA SER A 36 19.65 -23.78 8.30
C SER A 36 19.40 -22.91 7.07
N TYR A 37 20.05 -23.25 5.95
CA TYR A 37 19.82 -22.62 4.65
C TYR A 37 18.33 -22.51 4.28
N SER A 38 17.57 -23.59 4.48
CA SER A 38 16.14 -23.62 4.20
C SER A 38 15.35 -22.63 5.05
N GLN A 39 15.72 -22.47 6.33
CA GLN A 39 15.09 -21.50 7.22
C GLN A 39 15.40 -20.06 6.79
N VAL A 40 16.66 -19.76 6.46
CA VAL A 40 17.08 -18.44 5.98
C VAL A 40 16.35 -18.06 4.68
N ARG A 41 16.27 -19.01 3.73
CA ARG A 41 15.56 -18.80 2.46
C ARG A 41 14.06 -18.61 2.66
N SER A 42 13.42 -19.42 3.51
CA SER A 42 12.00 -19.27 3.84
C SER A 42 11.72 -17.93 4.52
N HIS A 43 12.60 -17.52 5.43
CA HIS A 43 12.51 -16.25 6.14
C HIS A 43 12.57 -15.06 5.18
N TYR A 44 13.49 -15.06 4.22
CA TYR A 44 13.58 -14.05 3.17
C TYR A 44 12.26 -13.90 2.40
N TYR A 45 11.70 -14.99 1.88
CA TYR A 45 10.46 -14.92 1.09
C TYR A 45 9.26 -14.48 1.93
N ASN A 46 9.21 -14.84 3.21
CA ASN A 46 8.15 -14.40 4.11
C ASN A 46 8.20 -12.89 4.38
N ILE A 47 9.40 -12.31 4.53
CA ILE A 47 9.57 -10.86 4.62
C ILE A 47 9.14 -10.19 3.31
N GLU A 48 9.65 -10.66 2.18
CA GLU A 48 9.34 -10.10 0.85
C GLU A 48 7.83 -10.16 0.54
N LYS A 49 7.16 -11.25 0.92
CA LYS A 49 5.70 -11.37 0.84
C LYS A 49 5.00 -10.34 1.72
N ARG A 50 5.44 -10.17 2.97
CA ARG A 50 4.83 -9.22 3.91
C ARG A 50 4.96 -7.77 3.42
N GLU A 51 6.13 -7.40 2.91
CA GLU A 51 6.37 -6.05 2.38
C GLU A 51 5.51 -5.77 1.14
N ARG A 52 5.36 -6.74 0.23
CA ARG A 52 4.46 -6.61 -0.93
C ARG A 52 3.02 -6.38 -0.51
N VAL A 53 2.53 -7.16 0.46
CA VAL A 53 1.16 -7.02 0.98
C VAL A 53 0.98 -5.65 1.65
N MET A 54 1.92 -5.22 2.48
CA MET A 54 1.85 -3.92 3.17
C MET A 54 1.84 -2.74 2.19
N LYS A 55 2.69 -2.78 1.15
CA LYS A 55 2.68 -1.78 0.07
C LYS A 55 1.33 -1.75 -0.65
N ALA A 56 0.78 -2.92 -0.98
CA ALA A 56 -0.53 -3.01 -1.63
C ALA A 56 -1.66 -2.41 -0.76
N THR A 57 -1.66 -2.71 0.55
CA THR A 57 -2.64 -2.11 1.48
C THR A 57 -2.51 -0.60 1.58
N LEU A 58 -1.29 -0.06 1.63
CA LEU A 58 -1.05 1.39 1.69
C LEU A 58 -1.65 2.10 0.46
N HIS A 59 -1.45 1.55 -0.75
CA HIS A 59 -2.05 2.09 -1.96
C HIS A 59 -3.58 2.05 -1.95
N MET A 60 -4.20 1.03 -1.34
CA MET A 60 -5.66 0.96 -1.20
C MET A 60 -6.23 1.97 -0.20
N THR A 61 -5.51 2.29 0.88
CA THR A 61 -5.97 3.27 1.87
C THR A 61 -5.94 4.69 1.30
N VAL A 62 -4.89 5.03 0.54
CA VAL A 62 -4.79 6.34 -0.14
C VAL A 62 -5.90 6.52 -1.17
N ALA A 63 -6.23 5.46 -1.95
CA ALA A 63 -7.30 5.51 -2.94
C ALA A 63 -8.72 5.68 -2.33
N LYS A 64 -8.93 5.32 -1.05
CA LYS A 64 -10.20 5.51 -0.35
C LYS A 64 -10.34 6.87 0.33
N GLN A 65 -9.22 7.56 0.59
CA GLN A 65 -9.23 8.93 1.13
C GLN A 65 -9.56 9.97 0.06
N SER A 66 -9.13 9.76 -1.20
CA SER A 66 -9.48 10.66 -2.32
C SER A 66 -10.98 10.64 -2.67
N VAL A 67 -11.68 9.52 -2.48
CA VAL A 67 -13.12 9.42 -2.83
C VAL A 67 -14.04 10.11 -1.80
N ASN A 68 -13.60 10.35 -0.57
CA ASN A 68 -14.43 11.02 0.44
C ASN A 68 -14.36 12.55 0.41
N GLN A 69 -13.35 13.15 -0.24
CA GLN A 69 -13.24 14.62 -0.31
C GLN A 69 -14.16 15.22 -1.38
N ASP A 70 -14.53 14.46 -2.42
CA ASP A 70 -15.37 14.93 -3.51
C ASP A 70 -16.89 14.93 -3.20
N GLN A 71 -17.34 14.22 -2.15
CA GLN A 71 -18.76 14.20 -1.79
C GLN A 71 -19.21 15.40 -0.94
N PHE A 72 -18.28 16.13 -0.32
CA PHE A 72 -18.65 17.27 0.54
C PHE A 72 -18.91 18.56 -0.24
N SER A 73 -18.38 18.69 -1.46
CA SER A 73 -18.55 19.87 -2.31
C SER A 73 -19.81 19.84 -3.19
N HIS A 74 -20.37 18.66 -3.48
CA HIS A 74 -21.54 18.54 -4.38
C HIS A 74 -22.90 18.83 -3.71
N ASN A 75 -23.01 18.75 -2.38
CA ASN A 75 -24.28 18.93 -1.66
C ASN A 75 -24.65 20.39 -1.32
N GLN A 76 -23.82 21.38 -1.66
CA GLN A 76 -24.15 22.80 -1.44
C GLN A 76 -24.72 23.52 -2.67
N LEU A 77 -24.74 22.91 -3.85
CA LEU A 77 -25.06 23.61 -5.11
C LEU A 77 -26.47 23.30 -5.67
N MET A 78 -27.46 23.08 -4.80
CA MET A 78 -28.84 22.71 -5.19
C MET A 78 -29.92 23.58 -4.51
N LYS A 79 -29.64 24.87 -4.23
CA LYS A 79 -30.61 25.78 -3.58
C LYS A 79 -30.82 27.14 -4.28
N SER A 80 -30.68 27.24 -5.60
CA SER A 80 -31.16 28.43 -6.33
C SER A 80 -32.08 28.01 -7.47
N GLU A 81 -33.36 28.35 -7.31
CA GLU A 81 -34.48 28.09 -8.21
C GLU A 81 -34.25 28.66 -9.63
N PRO A 82 -34.88 28.08 -10.67
CA PRO A 82 -34.73 28.57 -12.03
C PRO A 82 -35.51 29.88 -12.28
N PRO A 83 -34.97 30.82 -13.08
CA PRO A 83 -35.70 32.02 -13.46
C PRO A 83 -36.86 31.65 -14.40
N THR A 84 -38.05 32.12 -14.07
CA THR A 84 -39.27 31.98 -14.88
C THR A 84 -39.12 32.69 -16.22
N TYR A 85 -39.26 31.94 -17.32
CA TYR A 85 -39.29 32.48 -18.68
C TYR A 85 -40.61 33.21 -18.93
N SER A 86 -40.57 34.53 -19.10
CA SER A 86 -41.68 35.29 -19.69
C SER A 86 -41.58 35.27 -21.22
N LEU A 87 -42.57 34.67 -21.88
CA LEU A 87 -42.77 34.70 -23.33
C LEU A 87 -43.03 36.14 -23.79
N ILE A 88 -42.20 36.67 -24.69
CA ILE A 88 -42.50 37.91 -25.43
C ILE A 88 -42.79 37.52 -26.88
N VAL A 89 -44.05 37.73 -27.25
CA VAL A 89 -44.61 37.72 -28.61
C VAL A 89 -44.36 39.10 -29.22
N PHE A 90 -43.84 39.21 -30.45
CA PHE A 90 -44.06 40.31 -31.40
C PHE A 90 -43.54 39.83 -32.78
N GLU A 91 -44.40 39.45 -33.72
CA GLU A 91 -45.11 40.27 -34.72
C GLU A 91 -44.29 40.68 -35.95
N GLN A 92 -45.01 40.79 -37.05
CA GLN A 92 -44.58 40.79 -38.44
C GLN A 92 -43.87 42.08 -38.93
N ILE A 93 -43.52 42.03 -40.22
CA ILE A 93 -43.49 43.09 -41.25
C ILE A 93 -42.07 43.56 -41.62
N TYR A 94 -41.52 43.07 -42.73
CA TYR A 94 -41.68 43.67 -44.08
C TYR A 94 -41.21 42.69 -45.17
#